data_AF-A0A5K1G848-F1
#
_entry.id   AF-A0A5K1G848-F1
#
_cell.length_a   1.000
_cell.length_b   1.000
_cell.length_c   1.000
_cell.angle_alpha   90.00
_cell.angle_beta   90.00
_cell.angle_gamma   90.00
#
_symmetry.space_group_name_H-M   'P 1'
#
loop_
_entity.id
_entity.type
_entity.pdbx_description
1 polymer ?
#
loop_
_entity_poly.entity_id
_entity_poly.type
_entity_poly.pdbx_seq_one_letter_code
_entity_poly.pdbx_strand_id
1 'polypeptide(L)' 'TISSVHVHASDIRPLPVLQDTLAHLFNLLESSDQPFEVVHEFVFDRTRSIRQDLSMQNISGYEAVDMYEQM' A
#
# COMPACT_ATOMS: atom_id res chain seq x y z
N THR A 1 7.39 -5.61 -21.78
CA THR A 1 6.12 -5.21 -22.40
C THR A 1 5.14 -4.90 -21.28
N ILE A 2 4.93 -3.63 -20.95
CA ILE A 2 3.73 -3.26 -20.19
C ILE A 2 2.60 -3.54 -21.18
N SER A 3 1.95 -4.69 -21.02
CA SER A 3 0.69 -4.96 -21.69
C SER A 3 -0.20 -3.76 -21.40
N SER A 4 -0.81 -3.19 -22.43
CA SER A 4 -1.74 -2.07 -22.35
C SER A 4 -3.03 -2.50 -21.62
N VAL A 5 -2.90 -2.96 -20.38
CA VAL A 5 -4.03 -3.12 -19.47
C VAL A 5 -4.55 -1.72 -19.27
N HIS A 6 -5.78 -1.50 -19.70
CA HIS A 6 -6.45 -0.23 -19.54
C HIS A 6 -6.69 -0.03 -18.04
N VAL A 7 -5.80 0.72 -17.37
CA VAL A 7 -5.95 1.04 -15.96
C VAL A 7 -7.09 2.06 -15.83
N HIS A 8 -8.15 1.68 -15.15
CA HIS A 8 -9.27 2.55 -14.84
C HIS A 8 -9.03 3.28 -13.51
N ALA A 9 -9.66 4.44 -13.33
CA ALA A 9 -9.54 5.20 -12.08
C ALA A 9 -10.00 4.39 -10.85
N SER A 10 -10.95 3.47 -11.03
CA SER A 10 -11.41 2.55 -9.98
C SER A 10 -10.39 1.51 -9.56
N ASP A 11 -9.34 1.30 -10.37
CA ASP A 11 -8.30 0.30 -10.10
C ASP A 11 -7.22 0.85 -9.16
N ILE A 12 -7.22 2.16 -8.89
CA ILE A 12 -6.26 2.83 -8.03
C ILE A 12 -6.99 3.34 -6.78
N ARG A 13 -6.44 3.04 -5.60
CA ARG A 13 -7.05 3.48 -4.33
C ARG A 13 -6.75 4.96 -4.09
N PRO A 14 -7.75 5.77 -3.68
CA PRO A 14 -7.51 7.16 -3.31
C PRO A 14 -6.75 7.26 -1.98
N LEU A 15 -6.10 8.41 -1.74
CA LEU A 15 -5.22 8.63 -0.58
C LEU A 15 -5.82 8.21 0.78
N PRO A 16 -7.08 8.56 1.14
CA PRO A 16 -7.63 8.15 2.43
C PRO A 16 -7.72 6.63 2.57
N VAL A 17 -8.07 5.92 1.49
CA VAL A 17 -8.13 4.45 1.46
C VAL A 17 -6.73 3.86 1.57
N LEU A 18 -5.71 4.49 0.99
CA LEU A 18 -4.32 4.05 1.14
C LEU A 18 -3.83 4.18 2.59
N GLN A 19 -4.18 5.27 3.28
CA GLN A 19 -3.87 5.48 4.70
C GLN A 19 -4.55 4.42 5.59
N ASP A 20 -5.85 4.20 5.40
CA ASP A 20 -6.60 3.18 6.13
C ASP A 20 -6.06 1.77 5.86
N THR A 21 -5.66 1.50 4.61
CA THR A 21 -5.04 0.22 4.23
C THR A 21 -3.72 0.04 4.95
N LEU A 22 -2.86 1.06 5.01
CA LEU A 22 -1.57 0.98 5.70
C LEU A 22 -1.76 0.70 7.20
N ALA A 23 -2.67 1.42 7.84
CA ALA A 23 -3.02 1.20 9.25
C ALA A 23 -3.54 -0.24 9.49
N HIS A 24 -4.37 -0.77 8.58
CA HIS A 24 -4.82 -2.15 8.65
C HIS A 24 -3.67 -3.16 8.51
N LEU A 25 -2.70 -2.92 7.63
CA LEU A 25 -1.55 -3.81 7.44
C LEU A 25 -0.66 -3.88 8.69
N PHE A 26 -0.46 -2.76 9.41
CA PHE A 26 0.28 -2.78 10.68
C PHE A 26 -0.49 -3.53 11.76
N ASN A 27 -1.79 -3.28 11.89
CA ASN A 27 -2.63 -4.06 12.80
C ASN A 27 -2.55 -5.55 12.51
N LEU A 28 -2.54 -5.95 11.23
CA LEU A 28 -2.39 -7.35 10.82
C LEU A 28 -1.03 -7.93 11.21
N LEU A 29 0.05 -7.15 11.09
CA LEU A 29 1.38 -7.57 11.51
C LEU A 29 1.45 -7.82 13.02
N GLU A 30 0.76 -7.01 13.81
CA GLU A 30 0.73 -7.11 15.27
C GLU A 30 -0.24 -8.17 15.80
N SER A 31 -1.38 -8.37 15.12
CA SER A 31 -2.49 -9.18 15.62
C SER A 31 -2.61 -10.57 14.98
N SER A 32 -1.72 -10.94 14.07
CA SER A 32 -1.82 -12.21 13.35
C SER A 32 -1.30 -13.38 14.17
N ASP A 33 -2.08 -14.46 14.24
CA ASP A 33 -1.67 -15.75 14.82
C ASP A 33 -0.77 -16.58 13.86
N GLN A 34 -0.52 -16.08 12.64
CA GLN A 34 0.33 -16.75 11.65
C GLN A 34 1.82 -16.45 11.91
N PRO A 35 2.74 -17.34 11.47
CA PRO A 35 4.17 -17.08 11.55
C PRO A 35 4.55 -15.76 10.87
N PHE A 36 5.51 -15.04 11.45
CA PHE A 36 5.95 -13.75 10.94
C PHE A 36 6.36 -13.81 9.48
N GLU A 37 7.03 -14.89 9.06
CA GLU A 37 7.51 -15.07 7.69
C GLU A 37 6.36 -15.03 6.67
N VAL A 38 5.20 -15.59 7.03
CA VAL A 38 4.00 -15.63 6.18
C VAL A 38 3.34 -14.25 6.11
N VAL A 39 3.21 -13.57 7.26
CA VAL A 39 2.55 -12.27 7.34
C VAL A 39 3.41 -11.19 6.70
N HIS A 40 4.71 -11.22 6.95
CA HIS A 40 5.67 -10.24 6.43
C HIS A 40 5.71 -10.25 4.91
N GLU A 41 5.74 -11.42 4.25
CA GLU A 41 5.74 -11.50 2.78
C GLU A 41 4.50 -10.80 2.19
N PHE A 42 3.33 -11.06 2.77
CA PHE A 42 2.08 -10.40 2.38
C PHE A 42 2.13 -8.89 2.62
N VAL A 43 2.49 -8.46 3.83
CA VAL A 43 2.55 -7.03 4.19
C VAL A 43 3.55 -6.29 3.30
N PHE A 44 4.71 -6.86 3.04
CA PHE A 44 5.73 -6.30 2.16
C PHE A 44 5.22 -6.06 0.74
N ASP A 45 4.50 -7.03 0.16
CA ASP A 45 3.90 -6.85 -1.16
C ASP A 45 2.81 -5.78 -1.15
N ARG A 46 1.97 -5.75 -0.11
CA ARG A 46 0.89 -4.77 0.00
C ARG A 46 1.39 -3.35 0.24
N THR A 47 2.44 -3.14 1.02
CA THR A 47 3.07 -1.81 1.16
C THR A 47 3.73 -1.37 -0.14
N ARG A 48 4.33 -2.30 -0.91
CA ARG A 48 4.82 -2.02 -2.27
C ARG A 48 3.70 -1.55 -3.19
N SER A 49 2.54 -2.20 -3.16
CA SER A 49 1.36 -1.79 -3.93
C SER A 49 0.87 -0.39 -3.53
N ILE A 50 0.91 -0.02 -2.24
CA ILE A 50 0.54 1.34 -1.81
C ILE A 50 1.50 2.40 -2.41
N ARG A 51 2.81 2.15 -2.39
CA ARG A 51 3.79 3.06 -3.02
C ARG A 51 3.57 3.22 -4.52
N GLN A 52 3.15 2.14 -5.18
CA GLN A 52 2.79 2.17 -6.59
C GLN A 52 1.55 3.06 -6.83
N ASP A 53 0.50 2.93 -6.03
CA ASP A 53 -0.71 3.78 -6.16
C ASP A 53 -0.40 5.26 -5.91
N LEU A 54 0.44 5.58 -4.91
CA LEU A 54 0.90 6.96 -4.65
C LEU A 54 1.64 7.53 -5.87
N SER A 55 2.53 6.73 -6.46
CA SER A 55 3.32 7.11 -7.64
C SER A 55 2.44 7.29 -8.89
N MET A 56 1.48 6.38 -9.12
CA MET A 56 0.55 6.45 -10.27
C MET A 56 -0.38 7.66 -10.19
N GLN A 57 -0.74 8.11 -8.99
CA GLN A 57 -1.56 9.30 -8.76
C GLN A 57 -0.74 10.60 -8.67
N ASN A 58 0.59 10.51 -8.74
CA ASN A 58 1.51 11.64 -8.54
C ASN A 58 1.28 12.38 -7.21
N ILE A 59 0.93 11.64 -6.15
CA ILE A 59 0.71 12.20 -4.81
C ILE A 59 2.07 12.53 -4.18
N SER A 60 2.20 13.77 -3.69
CA SER A 60 3.40 14.28 -3.05
C SER A 60 3.02 15.25 -1.92
N GLY A 61 3.95 15.53 -1.01
CA GLY A 61 3.72 16.38 0.15
C GLY A 61 3.79 15.62 1.46
N TYR A 62 3.37 16.28 2.55
CA TYR A 62 3.53 15.76 3.91
C TYR A 62 2.85 14.40 4.12
N GLU A 63 1.63 14.23 3.59
CA GLU A 63 0.88 12.98 3.72
C GLU A 63 1.58 11.82 3.02
N ALA A 64 2.20 12.07 1.86
CA ALA A 64 2.97 11.04 1.17
C ALA A 64 4.24 10.69 1.95
N VAL A 65 4.97 11.69 2.46
CA VAL A 65 6.19 11.51 3.26
C VAL A 65 5.89 10.68 4.49
N ASP A 66 4.86 11.04 5.26
CA ASP A 66 4.42 10.32 6.46
C ASP A 66 4.12 8.85 6.14
N MET A 67 3.38 8.58 5.05
CA MET A 67 3.13 7.20 4.62
C MET A 67 4.39 6.43 4.22
N TYR A 68 5.34 7.07 3.53
CA TYR A 68 6.61 6.43 3.16
C TYR A 68 7.48 6.12 4.37
N GLU A 69 7.47 6.97 5.40
CA GLU A 69 8.27 6.78 6.62
C GLU A 69 7.72 5.67 7.52
N GLN A 70 6.41 5.45 7.51
CA GLN A 70 5.78 4.39 8.29
C GLN A 70 6.07 2.98 7.71
N MET A 71 6.15 2.84 6.38
CA MET A 71 6.31 1.54 5.67
C MET A 71 7.70 0.94 5.76
#